data_AF-A0A920N8M3-F1
#
_entry.id   AF-A0A920N8M3-F1
#
_cell.length_a   1.000
_cell.length_b   1.000
_cell.length_c   1.000
_cell.angle_alpha   90.00
_cell.angle_beta   90.00
_cell.angle_gamma   90.00
#
_symmetry.space_group_name_H-M   'P 1'
#
loop_
_entity.id
_entity.type
_entity.pdbx_description
1 polymer ?
#
loop_
_entity_poly.entity_id
_entity_poly.type
_entity_poly.pdbx_seq_one_letter_code
_entity_poly.pdbx_strand_id
1 'polypeptide(L)' 'MARRLVEAGVGLVTVPWMFLHSTKNFDTHDKHFKVMKDMLLPPMDRAFSALIEDLSERGQLDETLIAWTGEFGRRRR' A
#
# COMPACT_ATOMS: atom_id res chain seq x y z
N MET A 1 -1.59 8.06 -8.76
CA MET A 1 -2.98 8.60 -8.78
C MET A 1 -3.39 9.17 -7.44
N ALA A 2 -3.14 8.49 -6.31
CA ALA A 2 -3.47 8.99 -4.97
C ALA A 2 -2.99 10.43 -4.71
N ARG A 3 -1.71 10.75 -5.00
CA ARG A 3 -1.16 12.10 -4.94
C ARG A 3 -2.05 13.18 -5.58
N ARG A 4 -2.50 12.95 -6.82
CA ARG A 4 -3.30 13.95 -7.56
C ARG A 4 -4.66 14.19 -6.92
N LEU A 5 -5.21 13.20 -6.23
CA LEU A 5 -6.47 13.33 -5.49
C LEU A 5 -6.25 14.12 -4.18
N VAL A 6 -5.12 13.89 -3.50
CA VAL A 6 -4.73 14.69 -2.33
C VAL A 6 -4.50 16.15 -2.73
N GLU A 7 -3.78 16.40 -3.82
CA GLU A 7 -3.60 17.76 -4.39
C GLU A 7 -4.92 18.42 -4.80
N ALA A 8 -5.91 17.64 -5.23
CA ALA A 8 -7.25 18.14 -5.55
C ALA A 8 -8.14 18.41 -4.31
N GLY A 9 -7.61 18.21 -3.09
CA GLY A 9 -8.34 18.45 -1.84
C GLY A 9 -9.34 17.35 -1.47
N VAL A 10 -9.17 16.13 -1.98
CA VAL A 10 -10.03 15.00 -1.62
C VAL A 10 -9.75 14.57 -0.18
N GLY A 11 -10.77 14.61 0.69
CA GLY A 11 -10.60 14.33 2.12
C GLY A 11 -10.36 12.86 2.50
N LEU A 12 -10.66 11.91 1.63
CA LEU A 12 -10.35 10.49 1.83
C LEU A 12 -10.05 9.80 0.50
N VAL A 13 -8.87 9.17 0.42
CA VAL A 13 -8.43 8.42 -0.75
C VAL A 13 -8.16 6.98 -0.35
N THR A 14 -9.02 6.06 -0.79
CA THR A 14 -8.83 4.63 -0.58
C THR A 14 -8.13 4.02 -1.79
N VAL A 15 -6.96 3.41 -1.58
CA VAL A 15 -6.22 2.71 -2.63
C VAL A 15 -6.30 1.21 -2.36
N PRO A 16 -7.11 0.44 -3.11
CA PRO A 16 -7.12 -1.01 -2.97
C PRO A 16 -5.81 -1.58 -3.53
N TRP A 17 -5.16 -2.45 -2.77
CA TRP A 17 -3.91 -3.06 -3.21
C TRP A 17 -4.16 -4.29 -4.10
N MET A 18 -3.44 -4.35 -5.23
CA MET A 18 -3.32 -5.46 -6.18
C MET A 18 -4.48 -6.48 -6.21
N PHE A 19 -5.41 -6.30 -7.15
CA PHE A 19 -6.28 -7.37 -7.66
C PHE A 19 -5.64 -8.06 -8.86
N LEU A 20 -4.44 -8.64 -8.68
CA LEU A 20 -3.77 -9.36 -9.77
C LEU A 20 -4.15 -10.85 -9.74
N HIS A 21 -5.37 -11.16 -10.20
CA HIS A 21 -5.99 -12.50 -10.12
C HIS A 21 -6.25 -12.99 -8.69
N SER A 22 -7.23 -13.90 -8.54
CA SER A 22 -7.72 -14.46 -7.27
C SER A 22 -6.65 -15.11 -6.36
N THR A 23 -5.41 -15.23 -6.83
CA THR A 23 -4.32 -15.96 -6.16
C THR A 23 -3.12 -15.11 -5.76
N LYS A 24 -3.08 -13.81 -6.10
CA LYS A 24 -1.94 -12.91 -5.76
C LYS A 24 -2.40 -11.68 -4.98
N ASN A 25 -3.13 -11.92 -3.91
CA ASN A 25 -3.49 -10.93 -2.91
C ASN A 25 -2.77 -11.22 -1.58
N PHE A 26 -2.99 -10.39 -0.57
CA PHE A 26 -2.41 -10.57 0.76
C PHE A 26 -3.02 -11.75 1.54
N ASP A 27 -4.04 -12.43 0.99
CA ASP A 27 -4.65 -13.64 1.55
C ASP A 27 -4.00 -14.92 0.99
N THR A 28 -2.69 -15.07 1.23
CA THR A 28 -1.93 -16.21 0.71
C THR A 28 -2.09 -17.45 1.59
N HIS A 29 -2.75 -18.51 1.12
CA HIS A 29 -2.94 -19.75 1.89
C HIS A 29 -1.79 -20.77 1.80
N ASP A 30 -0.83 -20.56 0.90
CA ASP A 30 0.39 -21.38 0.77
C ASP A 30 1.62 -20.49 0.54
N LYS A 31 2.80 -20.96 0.97
CA LYS A 31 4.11 -20.30 0.77
C LYS A 31 4.14 -18.81 1.13
N HIS A 32 3.38 -18.41 2.16
CA HIS A 32 3.15 -17.01 2.55
C HIS A 32 4.43 -16.16 2.52
N PHE A 33 5.48 -16.55 3.24
CA PHE A 33 6.72 -15.76 3.30
C PHE A 33 7.40 -15.56 1.95
N LYS A 34 7.38 -16.58 1.09
CA LYS A 34 7.96 -16.50 -0.25
C LYS A 34 7.15 -15.56 -1.14
N VAL A 35 5.82 -15.71 -1.14
CA VAL A 35 4.93 -14.85 -1.93
C VAL A 35 5.00 -13.40 -1.47
N MET A 36 5.01 -13.16 -0.16
CA MET A 36 5.16 -11.82 0.41
C MET A 36 6.48 -11.20 -0.01
N LYS A 37 7.60 -11.89 0.20
CA LYS A 37 8.94 -11.36 -0.09
C LYS A 37 9.17 -11.13 -1.58
N ASP A 38 8.76 -12.07 -2.43
CA ASP A 38 9.17 -12.08 -3.83
C ASP A 38 8.16 -11.37 -4.75
N MET A 39 6.89 -11.26 -4.33
CA MET A 39 5.82 -10.76 -5.20
C MET A 39 5.04 -9.57 -4.64
N LEU A 40 4.66 -9.59 -3.35
CA LEU A 40 3.70 -8.62 -2.81
C LEU A 40 4.35 -7.41 -2.15
N LEU A 41 5.39 -7.62 -1.32
CA LEU A 41 6.06 -6.56 -0.60
C LEU A 41 6.89 -5.64 -1.50
N PRO A 42 7.68 -6.13 -2.50
CA PRO A 42 8.50 -5.24 -3.32
C PRO A 42 7.72 -4.17 -4.10
N PRO A 43 6.59 -4.47 -4.78
CA PRO A 43 5.80 -3.42 -5.41
C PRO A 43 5.11 -2.52 -4.37
N MET A 44 4.70 -3.06 -3.22
CA MET A 44 4.08 -2.30 -2.13
C MET A 44 5.04 -1.25 -1.57
N ASP A 45 6.22 -1.68 -1.18
CA ASP A 45 7.28 -0.83 -0.63
C ASP A 45 7.63 0.30 -1.59
N ARG A 46 7.83 0.00 -2.89
CA ARG A 46 8.10 1.04 -3.90
C ARG A 46 6.96 2.03 -4.05
N ALA A 47 5.71 1.57 -4.13
CA ALA A 47 4.56 2.45 -4.31
C ALA A 47 4.31 3.32 -3.08
N PHE A 48 4.50 2.75 -1.88
CA PHE A 48 4.30 3.43 -0.61
C PHE A 48 5.39 4.48 -0.36
N SER A 49 6.66 4.12 -0.56
CA SER A 49 7.80 5.04 -0.44
C SER A 49 7.68 6.20 -1.43
N ALA A 50 7.36 5.92 -2.70
CA ALA A 50 7.17 6.97 -3.70
C ALA A 50 6.03 7.94 -3.33
N LEU A 51 4.93 7.46 -2.74
CA LEU A 51 3.85 8.33 -2.28
C LEU A 51 4.29 9.23 -1.13
N ILE A 52 5.04 8.69 -0.17
CA ILE A 52 5.56 9.47 0.96
C ILE A 52 6.53 10.55 0.46
N GLU A 53 7.48 10.18 -0.38
CA GLU A 53 8.45 11.10 -0.98
C GLU A 53 7.74 12.21 -1.74
N ASP A 54 6.81 11.85 -2.63
CA ASP A 54 6.00 12.80 -3.39
C ASP A 54 5.26 13.82 -2.50
N LEU A 55 4.66 13.36 -1.39
CA LEU A 55 3.94 14.23 -0.47
C LEU A 55 4.89 15.09 0.37
N SER A 56 6.05 14.55 0.74
CA SER A 56 7.09 15.27 1.47
C SER A 56 7.68 16.40 0.64
N GLU A 57 8.04 16.13 -0.62
CA GLU A 57 8.61 17.13 -1.55
C GLU A 57 7.65 18.30 -1.81
N ARG A 58 6.34 18.06 -1.66
CA ARG A 58 5.27 19.04 -1.93
C ARG A 58 4.76 19.72 -0.66
N GLY A 59 5.32 19.40 0.51
CA GLY A 59 4.89 19.94 1.79
C GLY A 59 3.48 19.52 2.21
N GLN A 60 2.95 18.43 1.64
CA GLN A 60 1.61 17.93 1.94
C GLN A 60 1.60 16.85 3.01
N LEU A 61 2.77 16.26 3.31
CA LEU A 61 2.88 15.14 4.24
C LEU A 61 2.47 15.52 5.67
N ASP A 62 2.78 16.75 6.11
CA ASP A 62 2.46 17.24 7.46
C ASP A 62 0.95 17.34 7.74
N GLU A 63 0.15 17.50 6.68
CA GLU A 63 -1.31 17.62 6.77
C GLU A 63 -2.04 16.34 6.33
N THR A 64 -1.32 15.30 5.89
CA THR A 64 -1.90 14.08 5.31
C THR A 64 -1.58 12.85 6.16
N LEU A 65 -2.60 12.23 6.74
CA LEU A 65 -2.46 10.92 7.38
C LEU A 65 -2.41 9.80 6.32
N ILE A 66 -1.31 9.06 6.30
CA ILE A 66 -1.17 7.86 5.47
C ILE A 66 -1.26 6.64 6.39
N ALA A 67 -2.17 5.72 6.07
CA ALA A 67 -2.34 4.47 6.80
C ALA A 67 -2.36 3.28 5.83
N TRP A 68 -1.56 2.26 6.16
CA TRP A 68 -1.62 0.95 5.51
C TRP A 68 -2.24 -0.05 6.48
N THR A 69 -3.38 -0.62 6.11
CA THR A 69 -4.09 -1.58 6.95
C THR A 69 -4.37 -2.86 6.16
N GLY A 70 -4.39 -3.98 6.87
CA GLY A 70 -4.84 -5.27 6.34
C GLY A 70 -6.00 -5.77 7.19
N GLU A 71 -6.86 -6.60 6.61
CA GLU A 71 -8.04 -7.16 7.28
C GLU A 71 -7.65 -8.18 8.36
N PHE A 72 -6.56 -8.93 8.13
CA PHE A 72 -6.11 -10.02 9.00
C PHE A 72 -4.60 -10.01 9.20
N GLY A 73 -4.16 -10.29 10.43
CA GLY A 73 -2.77 -10.62 10.75
C GLY A 73 -2.53 -12.13 10.69
N ARG A 74 -1.34 -12.56 10.27
CA ARG A 74 -0.93 -13.98 10.32
C ARG A 74 0.04 -14.21 11.49
N ARG A 75 -0.30 -15.17 12.36
CA ARG A 75 0.53 -15.58 13.52
C ARG A 75 1.73 -16.40 13.04
N ARG A 76 2.94 -16.15 13.58
CA ARG A 76 4.10 -17.03 13.38
C ARG A 76 3.81 -18.40 14.02
N ARG A 77 4.12 -19.48 13.30
CA ARG A 77 4.23 -20.83 13.88
C ARG A 77 5.68 -21.08 14.24
#